data_AF-A0AB39RRT4-F1
#
_entry.id   AF-A0AB39RRT4-F1
#
_cell.length_a   1.000
_cell.length_b   1.000
_cell.length_c   1.000
_cell.angle_alpha   90.00
_cell.angle_beta   90.00
_cell.angle_gamma   90.00
#
_symmetry.space_group_name_H-M   'P 1'
#
loop_
_entity.id
_entity.type
_entity.pdbx_description
1 polymer ?
#
loop_
_entity_poly.entity_id
_entity_poly.type
_entity_poly.pdbx_seq_one_letter_code
_entity_poly.pdbx_strand_id
1 'polypeptide(L)' 'MDDEDHEQLTEYGREFRTIPASVHDVHANLSIGNLGFEEYAAWARADPEGIYRSF' A
#
# COMPACT_ATOMS: atom_id res chain seq x y z
N MET A 1 -18.93 -7.37 1.82
CA MET A 1 -17.97 -7.50 2.95
C MET A 1 -18.23 -8.82 3.65
N ASP A 2 -18.28 -9.84 2.82
CA ASP A 2 -18.04 -11.25 3.13
C ASP A 2 -16.53 -11.48 3.28
N ASP A 3 -16.11 -12.64 3.79
CA ASP A 3 -14.70 -12.96 3.98
C ASP A 3 -13.91 -12.93 2.65
N GLU A 4 -14.54 -13.27 1.53
CA GLU A 4 -13.93 -13.28 0.18
C GLU A 4 -13.59 -11.85 -0.30
N ASP A 5 -14.47 -10.87 -0.06
CA ASP A 5 -14.16 -9.44 -0.24
C ASP A 5 -12.94 -9.01 0.60
N HIS A 6 -12.82 -9.49 1.84
CA HIS A 6 -11.71 -9.13 2.74
C HIS A 6 -10.38 -9.79 2.34
N GLU A 7 -10.44 -11.02 1.83
CA GLU A 7 -9.30 -11.74 1.28
C GLU A 7 -8.78 -11.06 0.00
N GLN A 8 -9.67 -10.60 -0.89
CA GLN A 8 -9.27 -9.80 -2.05
C GLN A 8 -8.72 -8.42 -1.64
N LEU A 9 -9.29 -7.77 -0.62
CA LEU A 9 -8.73 -6.53 -0.07
C LEU A 9 -7.34 -6.73 0.57
N THR A 10 -6.94 -7.96 0.89
CA THR A 10 -5.65 -8.24 1.54
C THR A 10 -4.70 -9.07 0.67
N GLU A 11 -5.04 -9.24 -0.62
CA GLU A 11 -4.25 -9.94 -1.64
C GLU A 11 -2.79 -9.49 -1.66
N TYR A 12 -2.55 -8.18 -1.51
CA TYR A 12 -1.20 -7.59 -1.53
C TYR A 12 -0.55 -7.50 -0.14
N GLY A 13 -1.21 -8.01 0.89
CA GLY A 13 -0.72 -8.10 2.25
C GLY A 13 -1.23 -7.00 3.19
N ARG A 14 -0.94 -7.17 4.48
CA ARG A 14 -1.28 -6.22 5.55
C ARG A 14 -0.12 -5.29 5.92
N GLU A 15 1.00 -5.44 5.22
CA GLU A 15 2.23 -4.69 5.44
C GLU A 15 2.97 -4.50 4.10
N PHE A 16 3.67 -3.38 3.96
CA PHE A 16 4.66 -3.17 2.91
C PHE A 16 5.79 -2.28 3.43
N ARG A 17 6.94 -2.30 2.76
CA ARG A 17 8.08 -1.45 3.14
C ARG A 17 8.09 -0.17 2.34
N THR A 18 8.48 0.93 2.97
CA THR A 18 8.70 2.21 2.29
C THR A 18 9.91 2.93 2.88
N ILE A 19 10.45 3.89 2.13
CA ILE A 19 11.50 4.78 2.64
C ILE A 19 10.88 5.90 3.50
N PRO A 20 11.61 6.43 4.50
CA PRO A 20 11.09 7.49 5.36
C PRO A 20 10.56 8.72 4.61
N ALA A 21 11.19 9.08 3.48
CA ALA A 21 10.77 10.20 2.65
C ALA A 21 9.36 10.04 2.04
N SER A 22 8.88 8.80 1.86
CA SER A 22 7.60 8.51 1.22
C SER A 22 6.46 8.28 2.22
N VAL A 23 6.75 8.23 3.53
CA VAL A 23 5.73 7.99 4.58
C VAL A 23 4.68 9.10 4.60
N HIS A 24 5.06 10.35 4.36
CA HIS A 24 4.11 11.45 4.36
C HIS A 24 3.09 11.33 3.23
N ASP A 25 3.52 10.94 2.03
CA ASP A 25 2.63 10.71 0.88
C ASP A 25 1.63 9.58 1.16
N VAL A 26 2.11 8.44 1.65
CA VAL A 26 1.26 7.31 2.06
C VAL A 26 0.22 7.75 3.08
N HIS A 27 0.66 8.41 4.15
CA HIS A 27 -0.24 8.88 5.20
C HIS A 27 -1.29 9.86 4.68
N ALA A 28 -0.88 10.83 3.85
CA ALA A 28 -1.78 11.85 3.31
C ALA A 28 -2.87 11.21 2.45
N ASN A 29 -2.50 10.33 1.51
CA ASN A 29 -3.45 9.69 0.60
C ASN A 29 -4.43 8.76 1.33
N LEU A 30 -3.95 7.98 2.30
CA LEU A 30 -4.82 7.12 3.11
C LEU A 30 -5.79 7.95 3.97
N SER A 31 -5.30 9.05 4.58
CA SER A 31 -6.12 9.89 5.46
C SER A 31 -7.28 10.56 4.73
N ILE A 32 -7.10 10.88 3.45
CA ILE A 32 -8.12 11.53 2.62
C ILE A 32 -8.88 10.55 1.73
N GLY A 33 -8.52 9.27 1.74
CA GLY A 33 -9.12 8.23 0.91
C GLY A 33 -8.84 8.39 -0.59
N ASN A 34 -7.71 9.00 -0.96
CA ASN A 34 -7.34 9.18 -2.38
C ASN A 34 -6.75 7.90 -3.00
N LEU A 35 -5.99 7.14 -2.22
CA LEU A 35 -5.45 5.82 -2.59
C LEU A 35 -5.63 4.84 -1.44
N GLY A 36 -5.80 3.57 -1.78
CA GLY A 36 -5.90 2.46 -0.82
C GLY A 36 -4.53 1.96 -0.34
N PHE A 37 -4.53 1.21 0.76
CA PHE A 37 -3.31 0.57 1.27
C PHE A 37 -2.80 -0.51 0.32
N GLU A 38 -3.74 -1.22 -0.30
CA GLU A 38 -3.54 -2.30 -1.25
C GLU A 38 -2.76 -1.83 -2.48
N GLU A 39 -3.04 -0.61 -2.95
CA GLU A 39 -2.34 -0.02 -4.09
C GLU A 39 -0.86 0.23 -3.78
N TYR A 40 -0.56 0.77 -2.60
CA TYR A 40 0.82 0.94 -2.14
C TYR A 40 1.54 -0.40 -1.92
N ALA A 41 0.85 -1.40 -1.36
CA ALA A 41 1.41 -2.73 -1.17
C ALA A 41 1.71 -3.41 -2.52
N ALA A 42 0.83 -3.27 -3.51
CA ALA A 42 1.05 -3.75 -4.87
C ALA A 42 2.26 -3.07 -5.54
N TRP A 43 2.40 -1.76 -5.40
CA TRP A 43 3.56 -1.02 -5.94
C TRP A 43 4.87 -1.40 -5.25
N ALA A 44 4.87 -1.51 -3.92
CA ALA A 44 6.04 -1.97 -3.18
C ALA A 44 6.47 -3.37 -3.66
N ARG A 45 5.52 -4.28 -3.85
CA ARG A 45 5.78 -5.64 -4.34
C ARG A 45 6.30 -5.67 -5.78
N ALA A 46 5.90 -4.72 -6.62
CA ALA A 46 6.38 -4.59 -7.99
C ALA A 46 7.83 -4.08 -8.06
N ASP A 47 8.33 -3.40 -7.03
CA ASP A 47 9.72 -2.98 -6.90
C ASP A 47 10.63 -4.19 -6.58
N PRO A 48 11.80 -4.35 -7.24
CA PRO A 48 12.71 -5.47 -6.99
C PRO A 48 13.22 -5.60 -5.55
N GLU A 49 13.26 -4.49 -4.80
CA GLU A 49 13.63 -4.47 -3.39
C GLU A 49 12.42 -4.61 -2.48
N GLY A 50 11.20 -4.66 -3.02
CA GLY A 50 9.98 -4.75 -2.22
C GLY A 50 9.70 -3.47 -1.44
N ILE A 51 10.13 -2.30 -1.95
CA ILE A 51 10.06 -1.01 -1.24
C ILE A 51 9.30 0.01 -2.09
N TYR A 52 8.22 0.56 -1.54
CA TYR A 52 7.57 1.73 -2.13
C TYR A 52 8.43 2.98 -1.97
N ARG A 53 8.63 3.69 -3.08
CA ARG A 53 9.34 4.97 -3.18
C ARG A 53 8.46 5.93 -3.98
N SER A 54 8.09 7.04 -3.37
CA SER A 54 7.42 8.15 -4.05
C SER A 54 8.39 8.83 -5.04
N PHE A 55 7.84 9.44 -6.09
CA PHE A 55 8.59 10.08 -7.18
C PHE A 55 9.07 11.49 -6.84
#